data_AF-A0AAJ2D657-F1
#
_entry.id   AF-A0AAJ2D657-F1
#
_cell.length_a   1.000
_cell.length_b   1.000
_cell.length_c   1.000
_cell.angle_alpha   90.00
_cell.angle_beta   90.00
_cell.angle_gamma   90.00
#
_symmetry.space_group_name_H-M   'P 1'
#
loop_
_entity.id
_entity.type
_entity.pdbx_description
1 polymer ?
#
loop_
_entity_poly.entity_id
_entity_poly.type
_entity_poly.pdbx_seq_one_letter_code
_entity_poly.pdbx_strand_id
1 'polypeptide(L)' 'MEKTVKIDGMKCDGCVQAVTEKFSGIDGVTNVAVHLADQTAVVTADREVSQDELNTTLADTKFKVVSE' A
#
# COMPACT_ATOMS: atom_id res chain seq x y z
N MET A 1 -1.12 -14.13 4.07
CA MET A 1 -0.32 -13.22 4.93
C MET A 1 -0.94 -11.84 4.88
N GLU A 2 -1.00 -11.12 5.99
CA GLU A 2 -1.55 -9.77 6.05
C GLU A 2 -0.49 -8.82 6.61
N LYS A 3 -0.32 -7.68 5.98
CA LYS A 3 0.64 -6.65 6.39
C LYS A 3 -0.03 -5.29 6.39
N THR A 4 0.01 -4.63 7.53
CA THR A 4 -0.48 -3.25 7.67
C THR A 4 0.70 -2.30 7.62
N VAL A 5 0.63 -1.30 6.76
CA VAL A 5 1.64 -0.26 6.62
C VAL A 5 1.02 1.13 6.66
N LYS A 6 1.77 2.15 7.10
CA LYS A 6 1.36 3.56 6.97
C LYS A 6 1.90 4.14 5.69
N ILE A 7 1.09 4.99 5.06
CA ILE A 7 1.48 5.69 3.84
C ILE A 7 1.39 7.19 4.07
N ASP A 8 2.53 7.83 3.95
CA ASP A 8 2.65 9.28 3.93
C ASP A 8 2.28 9.84 2.56
N GLY A 9 1.55 10.95 2.55
CA GLY A 9 1.13 11.65 1.33
C GLY A 9 -0.30 11.35 0.85
N MET A 10 -1.03 10.39 1.45
CA MET A 10 -2.45 10.18 1.15
C MET A 10 -3.29 11.31 1.77
N LYS A 11 -3.76 12.25 0.93
CA LYS A 11 -4.59 13.40 1.36
C LYS A 11 -5.93 13.52 0.63
N CYS A 12 -6.15 12.70 -0.41
CA CYS A 12 -7.38 12.69 -1.20
C CYS A 12 -7.85 11.25 -1.43
N ASP A 13 -9.15 11.06 -1.62
CA ASP A 13 -9.75 9.78 -2.05
C ASP A 13 -9.08 9.21 -3.31
N GLY A 14 -8.71 10.07 -4.27
CA GLY A 14 -7.97 9.64 -5.47
C GLY A 14 -6.59 9.02 -5.15
N CYS A 15 -5.96 9.41 -4.04
CA CYS A 15 -4.70 8.80 -3.60
C CYS A 15 -4.93 7.39 -3.05
N VAL A 16 -6.05 7.17 -2.36
CA VAL A 16 -6.43 5.87 -1.80
C VAL A 16 -6.60 4.85 -2.92
N GLN A 17 -7.35 5.21 -3.96
CA GLN A 17 -7.57 4.34 -5.11
C GLN A 17 -6.25 4.03 -5.83
N ALA A 18 -5.42 5.04 -6.08
CA ALA A 18 -4.14 4.85 -6.75
C ALA A 18 -3.22 3.89 -5.99
N VAL A 19 -3.13 4.03 -4.66
CA VAL A 19 -2.35 3.10 -3.81
C VAL A 19 -2.94 1.70 -3.86
N THR A 20 -4.26 1.57 -3.77
CA THR A 20 -4.95 0.28 -3.79
C THR A 20 -4.67 -0.47 -5.09
N GLU A 21 -4.82 0.21 -6.24
CA GLU A 21 -4.53 -0.36 -7.55
C GLU A 21 -3.06 -0.76 -7.70
N LYS A 22 -2.15 0.09 -7.21
CA LYS A 22 -0.71 -0.18 -7.21
C LYS A 22 -0.37 -1.45 -6.42
N PHE A 23 -0.83 -1.55 -5.19
CA PHE A 23 -0.59 -2.72 -4.35
C PHE A 23 -1.28 -3.97 -4.87
N SER A 24 -2.48 -3.84 -5.44
CA SER A 24 -3.19 -4.98 -6.03
C SER A 24 -2.48 -5.53 -7.27
N GLY A 25 -1.59 -4.75 -7.90
CA GLY A 25 -0.76 -5.20 -9.01
C GLY A 25 0.51 -5.96 -8.58
N ILE A 26 0.81 -6.07 -7.28
CA ILE A 26 1.97 -6.80 -6.78
C ILE A 26 1.70 -8.30 -6.87
N ASP A 27 2.69 -9.05 -7.37
CA ASP A 27 2.58 -10.49 -7.50
C ASP A 27 2.41 -11.17 -6.13
N GLY A 28 1.31 -11.93 -6.00
CA GLY A 28 0.90 -12.58 -4.77
C GLY A 28 -0.04 -11.77 -3.89
N VAL A 29 -0.36 -10.50 -4.21
CA VAL A 29 -1.39 -9.74 -3.49
C VAL A 29 -2.78 -10.22 -3.89
N THR A 30 -3.59 -10.55 -2.90
CA THR A 30 -4.97 -11.05 -3.08
C THR A 30 -6.01 -10.02 -2.65
N ASN A 31 -5.69 -9.14 -1.69
CA ASN A 31 -6.59 -8.09 -1.25
C ASN A 31 -5.81 -6.86 -0.75
N VAL A 32 -6.35 -5.67 -0.97
CA VAL A 32 -5.79 -4.42 -0.47
C VAL A 32 -6.92 -3.57 0.10
N ALA A 33 -6.79 -3.16 1.36
CA ALA A 33 -7.69 -2.24 2.01
C ALA A 33 -6.93 -1.01 2.47
N VAL A 34 -7.30 0.17 1.98
CA VAL A 34 -6.63 1.43 2.35
C VAL A 34 -7.58 2.27 3.19
N HIS A 35 -7.09 2.72 4.34
CA HIS A 35 -7.80 3.53 5.32
C HIS A 35 -7.22 4.95 5.30
N LEU A 36 -7.91 5.87 4.63
CA LEU A 36 -7.51 7.28 4.56
C LEU A 36 -7.54 7.95 5.95
N ALA A 37 -8.50 7.57 6.79
CA ALA A 37 -8.67 8.13 8.13
C ALA A 37 -7.42 7.93 9.01
N ASP A 38 -6.85 6.74 8.97
CA ASP A 38 -5.65 6.35 9.74
C ASP A 38 -4.36 6.48 8.92
N GLN A 39 -4.47 6.83 7.64
CA GLN A 39 -3.39 6.84 6.66
C GLN A 39 -2.65 5.49 6.59
N THR A 40 -3.40 4.39 6.74
CA THR A 40 -2.89 3.02 6.71
C THR A 40 -3.37 2.26 5.48
N ALA A 41 -2.61 1.25 5.08
CA ALA A 41 -2.95 0.30 4.04
C ALA A 41 -2.69 -1.12 4.56
N VAL A 42 -3.72 -1.95 4.51
CA VAL A 42 -3.70 -3.36 4.83
C VAL A 42 -3.58 -4.12 3.52
N VAL A 43 -2.47 -4.83 3.35
CA VAL A 43 -2.17 -5.63 2.16
C VAL A 43 -2.23 -7.10 2.56
N THR A 44 -3.14 -7.83 1.95
CA THR A 44 -3.27 -9.28 2.07
C THR A 44 -2.63 -9.92 0.84
N ALA A 45 -1.68 -10.82 1.07
CA ALA A 45 -0.96 -11.52 0.03
C ALA A 45 -0.73 -12.99 0.40
N ASP A 46 -0.65 -13.86 -0.60
CA ASP A 46 -0.31 -15.27 -0.42
C ASP A 46 1.17 -15.48 -0.05
N ARG A 47 2.02 -14.47 -0.28
CA ARG A 47 3.44 -14.45 0.08
C ARG A 47 3.79 -13.30 1.02
N GLU A 48 4.97 -13.38 1.60
CA GLU A 48 5.52 -12.26 2.36
C GLU A 48 5.89 -11.13 1.40
N VAL A 49 5.27 -9.95 1.58
CA VAL A 49 5.56 -8.74 0.82
C VAL A 49 6.37 -7.80 1.70
N SER A 50 7.62 -7.55 1.30
CA SER A 50 8.52 -6.65 2.01
C SER A 50 8.10 -5.19 1.84
N GLN A 51 8.45 -4.35 2.81
CA GLN A 51 8.18 -2.91 2.71
C GLN A 51 8.87 -2.30 1.49
N ASP A 52 10.04 -2.82 1.11
CA ASP A 52 10.79 -2.43 -0.08
C ASP A 52 9.99 -2.64 -1.38
N GLU A 53 9.22 -3.73 -1.48
CA GLU A 53 8.36 -3.97 -2.65
C GLU A 53 7.19 -3.00 -2.72
N LEU A 54 6.53 -2.76 -1.57
CA LEU A 54 5.47 -1.76 -1.47
C LEU A 54 6.01 -0.37 -1.84
N ASN A 55 7.21 -0.03 -1.37
CA ASN A 55 7.85 1.26 -1.67
C ASN A 55 8.27 1.35 -3.13
N THR A 56 8.83 0.29 -3.71
CA THR A 56 9.13 0.17 -5.15
C THR A 56 7.89 0.43 -6.00
N THR A 57 6.77 -0.18 -5.63
CA THR A 57 5.50 -0.02 -6.35
C THR A 57 4.99 1.42 -6.32
N LEU A 58 5.29 2.14 -5.23
CA LEU A 58 4.96 3.54 -5.04
C LEU A 58 6.10 4.50 -5.45
N ALA A 59 7.26 4.02 -5.90
CA ALA A 59 8.42 4.86 -6.20
C ALA A 59 8.16 5.83 -7.37
N ASP A 60 7.29 5.44 -8.31
CA ASP A 60 6.78 6.30 -9.39
C ASP A 60 5.74 7.33 -8.94
N THR A 61 5.34 7.30 -7.67
CA THR A 61 4.31 8.17 -7.09
C THR A 61 4.90 9.12 -6.05
N LYS A 62 4.06 10.00 -5.49
CA LYS A 62 4.46 10.86 -4.37
C LYS A 62 4.26 10.22 -2.99
N PHE A 63 3.81 8.97 -2.93
CA PHE A 63 3.48 8.28 -1.68
C PHE A 63 4.71 7.55 -1.12
N LYS A 64 4.83 7.48 0.20
CA LYS A 64 5.90 6.74 0.86
C LYS A 64 5.38 5.86 1.97
N VAL A 65 5.86 4.62 2.03
CA VAL A 65 5.55 3.70 3.12
C VAL A 65 6.44 4.04 4.32
N VAL A 66 5.85 4.46 5.42
CA VAL A 66 6.56 5.03 6.59
C VAL A 66 6.45 4.21 7.88
N SER A 67 5.82 3.02 7.85
CA SER A 67 5.77 2.14 9.04
C SER A 67 6.45 0.80 8.83
N GLU A 68 7.27 0.47 9.82
CA GLU A 68 7.84 -0.82 10.19
C GLU A 68 7.37 -1.16 11.61
#